data_AF-A0A1G1WFL6-F1
#
_entry.id   AF-A0A1G1WFL6-F1
#
_cell.length_a   1.000
_cell.length_b   1.000
_cell.length_c   1.000
_cell.angle_alpha   90.00
_cell.angle_beta   90.00
_cell.angle_gamma   90.00
#
_symmetry.space_group_name_H-M   'P 1'
#
loop_
_entity.id
_entity.type
_entity.pdbx_description
1 polymer ?
#
loop_
_entity_poly.entity_id
_entity_poly.type
_entity_poly.pdbx_seq_one_letter_code
_entity_poly.pdbx_strand_id
1 'polypeptide(L)'
;MKGFFTGICFFFFFLIAPLAIGSYLVNYFATPDYIKAKLLESKTYESVAKSVPQLMVFPEDEEGGGIPEDLQIELKGLLTKEITADYLQEKTEQVVDSTYNWFSGKTETAPTISFVDLKDKLVVYSNTKGTPLPEEVIKPFSEPVKIVNPDNEETKTLRSFSQLFQKFPLILGAVCGVLLLIIFLLAEGLKSKLRKVSLAFFVPGFLGLLSVLPVMFLFATITGAATDGLKGPGWEELTGSVKTLISAISTDVFKRMLMIYGSAIILAIVLFIVSIFVGNKAKEQPKVLPIDQKAEATPGFSPATQGTST
;
A
#
# COMPACT_ATOMS: atom_id res chain seq x y z
N MET A 1 -9.15 11.39 36.11
CA MET A 1 -9.52 11.71 34.71
C MET A 1 -8.36 11.57 33.71
N LYS A 2 -7.16 12.12 33.95
CA LYS A 2 -6.02 12.04 32.99
C LYS A 2 -5.70 10.63 32.48
N GLY A 3 -5.75 9.61 33.34
CA GLY A 3 -5.49 8.22 32.96
C GLY A 3 -6.50 7.66 31.95
N PHE A 4 -7.80 7.92 32.16
CA PHE A 4 -8.85 7.50 31.24
C PHE A 4 -8.69 8.13 29.86
N PHE A 5 -8.47 9.44 29.80
CA PHE A 5 -8.25 10.14 28.52
C PHE A 5 -6.98 9.66 27.81
N THR A 6 -5.90 9.41 28.55
CA THR A 6 -4.69 8.80 27.98
C THR A 6 -5.02 7.44 27.35
N GLY A 7 -5.79 6.59 28.03
CA GLY A 7 -6.23 5.29 27.51
C GLY A 7 -7.03 5.39 26.22
N ILE A 8 -7.94 6.35 26.12
CA ILE A 8 -8.70 6.62 24.88
C ILE A 8 -7.75 7.01 23.73
N CYS A 9 -6.79 7.92 23.97
CA CYS A 9 -5.83 8.30 22.94
C CYS A 9 -4.98 7.10 22.47
N PHE A 10 -4.57 6.22 23.38
CA PHE A 10 -3.88 4.98 23.03
C PHE A 10 -4.74 4.06 22.17
N PHE A 11 -6.01 3.89 22.51
CA PHE A 11 -6.93 3.06 21.74
C PHE A 11 -7.08 3.57 20.29
N PHE A 12 -7.29 4.88 20.11
CA PHE A 12 -7.36 5.46 18.77
C PHE A 12 -6.04 5.36 18.02
N PHE A 13 -4.91 5.63 18.68
CA PHE A 13 -3.59 5.49 18.06
C PHE A 13 -3.36 4.05 17.60
N PHE A 14 -3.74 3.08 18.44
CA PHE A 14 -3.63 1.66 18.15
C PHE A 14 -4.47 1.24 16.93
N LEU A 15 -5.67 1.80 16.77
CA LEU A 15 -6.52 1.51 15.61
C LEU A 15 -6.02 2.20 14.34
N ILE A 16 -5.56 3.45 14.44
CA ILE A 16 -5.22 4.28 13.27
C ILE A 16 -3.82 3.97 12.73
N ALA A 17 -2.83 3.68 13.58
CA ALA A 17 -1.45 3.50 13.14
C ALA A 17 -1.27 2.33 12.14
N PRO A 18 -1.85 1.14 12.35
CA PRO A 18 -1.79 0.06 11.36
C PRO A 18 -2.45 0.44 10.03
N LEU A 19 -3.56 1.18 10.07
CA LEU A 19 -4.24 1.68 8.87
C LEU A 19 -3.38 2.72 8.12
N ALA A 20 -2.68 3.59 8.84
CA ALA A 20 -1.75 4.55 8.26
C ALA A 20 -0.59 3.84 7.54
N ILE A 21 -0.03 2.81 8.16
CA ILE A 21 1.07 2.02 7.58
C ILE A 21 0.57 1.21 6.38
N GLY A 22 -0.57 0.53 6.51
CA GLY A 22 -1.17 -0.23 5.41
C GLY A 22 -1.48 0.65 4.20
N SER A 23 -2.10 1.80 4.42
CA SER A 23 -2.38 2.76 3.34
C SER A 23 -1.11 3.33 2.73
N TYR A 24 -0.08 3.62 3.52
CA TYR A 24 1.23 4.05 3.01
C TYR A 24 1.84 3.00 2.08
N LEU A 25 1.83 1.73 2.50
CA LEU A 25 2.38 0.63 1.71
C LEU A 25 1.62 0.44 0.40
N VAL A 26 0.29 0.40 0.44
CA VAL A 26 -0.52 0.26 -0.77
C VAL A 26 -0.24 1.41 -1.74
N ASN A 27 -0.16 2.66 -1.27
CA ASN A 27 0.19 3.79 -2.14
C ASN A 27 1.61 3.72 -2.70
N TYR A 28 2.57 3.23 -1.91
CA TYR A 28 3.94 3.03 -2.38
C TYR A 28 4.01 2.01 -3.52
N PHE A 29 3.32 0.88 -3.38
CA PHE A 29 3.32 -0.20 -4.37
C PHE A 29 2.38 0.03 -5.57
N ALA A 30 1.40 0.92 -5.44
CA ALA A 30 0.51 1.32 -6.53
C ALA A 30 1.12 2.42 -7.43
N THR A 31 2.39 2.76 -7.26
CA THR A 31 3.07 3.73 -8.13
C THR A 31 3.38 3.12 -9.50
N PRO A 32 3.30 3.91 -10.59
CA PRO A 32 3.61 3.42 -11.93
C PRO A 32 5.01 2.82 -12.02
N ASP A 33 6.02 3.55 -11.53
CA ASP A 33 7.43 3.12 -11.60
C ASP A 33 7.64 1.76 -10.95
N TYR A 34 7.00 1.52 -9.80
CA TYR A 34 7.08 0.22 -9.14
C TYR A 34 6.41 -0.88 -9.96
N ILE A 35 5.19 -0.66 -10.45
CA ILE A 35 4.45 -1.65 -11.26
C ILE A 35 5.25 -1.99 -12.53
N LYS A 36 5.77 -0.99 -13.24
CA LYS A 36 6.58 -1.17 -14.45
C LYS A 36 7.85 -1.97 -14.18
N ALA A 37 8.58 -1.62 -13.12
CA ALA A 37 9.76 -2.36 -12.71
C ALA A 37 9.44 -3.84 -12.44
N LYS A 38 8.31 -4.12 -11.76
CA LYS A 38 7.90 -5.49 -11.48
C LYS A 38 7.41 -6.26 -12.71
N LEU A 39 6.73 -5.61 -13.66
CA LEU A 39 6.36 -6.22 -14.94
C LEU A 39 7.60 -6.62 -15.75
N LEU A 40 8.62 -5.77 -15.75
CA LEU A 40 9.91 -6.05 -16.39
C LEU A 40 10.67 -7.19 -15.68
N GLU A 41 10.84 -7.11 -14.36
CA GLU A 41 11.53 -8.14 -13.56
C GLU A 41 10.89 -9.53 -13.68
N SER A 42 9.56 -9.57 -13.80
CA SER A 42 8.79 -10.83 -13.93
C SER A 42 8.76 -11.41 -15.34
N LYS A 43 9.40 -10.73 -16.31
CA LYS A 43 9.37 -11.09 -17.73
C LYS A 43 7.96 -11.21 -18.29
N THR A 44 7.01 -10.48 -17.72
CA THR A 44 5.59 -10.59 -18.13
C THR A 44 5.44 -10.20 -19.61
N TYR A 45 6.17 -9.20 -20.09
CA TYR A 45 6.15 -8.80 -21.50
C TYR A 45 6.62 -9.91 -22.45
N GLU A 46 7.70 -10.62 -22.12
CA GLU A 46 8.21 -11.74 -22.93
C GLU A 46 7.18 -12.88 -22.97
N SER A 47 6.60 -13.22 -21.82
CA SER A 47 5.63 -14.30 -21.71
C SER A 47 4.33 -13.99 -22.47
N VAL A 48 3.82 -12.76 -22.34
CA VAL A 48 2.64 -12.32 -23.10
C VAL A 48 2.94 -12.32 -24.60
N ALA A 49 4.10 -11.80 -25.04
CA ALA A 49 4.49 -11.79 -26.44
C ALA A 49 4.48 -13.20 -27.07
N LYS A 50 4.95 -14.21 -26.32
CA LYS A 50 4.95 -15.61 -26.77
C LYS A 50 3.57 -16.25 -26.79
N SER A 51 2.69 -15.88 -25.85
CA SER A 51 1.34 -16.44 -25.75
C SER A 51 0.35 -15.80 -26.73
N VAL A 52 0.46 -14.50 -27.02
CA VAL A 52 -0.53 -13.76 -27.83
C VAL A 52 -0.79 -14.39 -29.21
N PRO A 53 0.21 -14.83 -30.00
CA PRO A 53 -0.04 -15.48 -31.29
C PRO A 53 -0.91 -16.75 -31.20
N GLN A 54 -0.88 -17.44 -30.05
CA GLN A 54 -1.67 -18.65 -29.81
C GLN A 54 -3.14 -18.32 -29.50
N LEU A 55 -3.43 -17.09 -29.06
CA LEU A 55 -4.79 -16.63 -28.74
C LEU A 55 -5.56 -16.17 -29.97
N MET A 56 -4.88 -15.95 -31.09
CA MET A 56 -5.52 -15.52 -32.31
C MET A 56 -6.13 -16.71 -33.02
N VAL A 57 -7.43 -16.86 -32.80
CA VAL A 57 -8.29 -17.76 -33.57
C VAL A 57 -8.74 -16.99 -34.80
N PHE A 58 -8.25 -17.41 -35.97
CA PHE A 58 -8.77 -16.93 -37.25
C PHE A 58 -9.95 -17.81 -37.65
N PRO A 59 -11.03 -17.24 -38.20
CA PRO A 59 -12.18 -18.03 -38.64
C PRO A 59 -11.75 -19.01 -39.74
N GLU A 60 -12.17 -20.27 -39.59
CA GLU A 60 -11.94 -21.32 -40.57
C GLU A 60 -12.78 -21.09 -41.83
N ASP A 61 -12.25 -21.53 -42.99
CA ASP A 61 -12.90 -21.36 -44.29
C ASP A 61 -13.93 -22.47 -44.54
N GLU A 62 -15.00 -22.50 -43.74
CA GLU A 62 -16.06 -23.50 -43.92
C GLU A 62 -17.08 -23.11 -45.03
N GLU A 63 -17.22 -21.83 -45.36
CA GLU A 63 -18.22 -21.33 -46.33
C GLU A 63 -17.68 -20.29 -47.35
N GLY A 64 -16.38 -20.27 -47.65
CA GLY A 64 -15.79 -19.37 -48.66
C GLY A 64 -15.62 -17.91 -48.19
N GLY A 65 -15.78 -17.67 -46.89
CA GLY A 65 -15.55 -16.38 -46.24
C GLY A 65 -14.40 -16.40 -45.23
N GLY A 66 -13.70 -17.52 -45.08
CA GLY A 66 -12.58 -17.65 -44.17
C GLY A 66 -11.27 -17.13 -44.75
N ILE A 67 -10.26 -16.98 -43.88
CA ILE A 67 -8.91 -16.64 -44.32
C ILE A 67 -8.22 -17.93 -44.78
N PRO A 68 -7.61 -17.98 -45.98
CA PRO A 68 -6.82 -19.13 -46.43
C PRO A 68 -5.77 -19.55 -45.40
N GLU A 69 -5.59 -20.86 -45.18
CA GLU A 69 -4.70 -21.39 -44.13
C GLU A 69 -3.26 -20.88 -44.24
N ASP A 70 -2.73 -20.79 -45.46
CA ASP A 70 -1.41 -20.22 -45.75
C ASP A 70 -1.32 -18.75 -45.31
N LEU A 71 -2.35 -17.95 -45.60
CA LEU A 71 -2.42 -16.57 -45.14
C LEU A 71 -2.57 -16.48 -43.61
N GLN A 72 -3.29 -17.38 -42.96
CA GLN A 72 -3.35 -17.43 -41.49
C GLN A 72 -1.97 -17.68 -40.87
N ILE A 73 -1.19 -18.60 -41.43
CA ILE A 73 0.19 -18.89 -40.98
C ILE A 73 1.07 -17.65 -41.16
N GLU A 74 0.97 -16.98 -42.31
CA GLU A 74 1.73 -15.75 -42.58
C GLU A 74 1.33 -14.61 -41.62
N LEU A 75 0.04 -14.41 -41.37
CA LEU A 75 -0.45 -13.39 -40.44
C LEU A 75 -0.01 -13.68 -39.01
N LYS A 76 -0.07 -14.94 -38.56
CA LYS A 76 0.49 -15.36 -37.27
C LYS A 76 1.98 -15.03 -37.18
N GLY A 77 2.74 -15.35 -38.23
CA GLY A 77 4.17 -15.03 -38.30
C GLY A 77 4.46 -13.52 -38.24
N LEU A 78 3.64 -12.72 -38.93
CA LEU A 78 3.72 -11.25 -38.84
C LEU A 78 3.44 -10.77 -37.41
N LEU A 79 2.39 -11.29 -36.76
CA LEU A 79 2.03 -10.90 -35.40
C LEU A 79 3.09 -11.33 -34.38
N THR A 80 3.69 -12.51 -34.51
CA THR A 80 4.83 -12.93 -33.70
C THR A 80 6.02 -11.99 -33.85
N LYS A 81 6.23 -11.44 -35.05
CA LYS A 81 7.33 -10.49 -35.33
C LYS A 81 7.03 -9.09 -34.77
N GLU A 82 5.78 -8.64 -34.84
CA GLU A 82 5.39 -7.28 -34.44
C GLU A 82 5.10 -7.18 -32.93
N ILE A 83 4.45 -8.19 -32.34
CA ILE A 83 4.10 -8.25 -30.92
C ILE A 83 5.30 -8.75 -30.11
N THR A 84 6.32 -7.90 -30.04
CA THR A 84 7.53 -8.14 -29.25
C THR A 84 7.34 -7.72 -27.79
N ALA A 85 8.27 -8.13 -26.92
CA ALA A 85 8.29 -7.68 -25.52
C ALA A 85 8.39 -6.15 -25.43
N ASP A 86 9.24 -5.52 -26.25
CA ASP A 86 9.43 -4.06 -26.27
C ASP A 86 8.14 -3.34 -26.70
N TYR A 87 7.47 -3.87 -27.73
CA TYR A 87 6.18 -3.34 -28.18
C TYR A 87 5.12 -3.40 -27.07
N LEU A 88 5.00 -4.56 -26.41
CA LEU A 88 4.05 -4.73 -25.31
C LEU A 88 4.42 -3.87 -24.10
N GLN A 89 5.71 -3.70 -23.81
CA GLN A 89 6.18 -2.82 -22.76
C GLN A 89 5.75 -1.38 -23.05
N GLU A 90 6.04 -0.84 -24.23
CA GLU A 90 5.66 0.53 -24.59
C GLU A 90 4.14 0.76 -24.40
N LYS A 91 3.31 -0.13 -24.95
CA LYS A 91 1.85 -0.01 -24.88
C LYS A 91 1.33 -0.17 -23.45
N THR A 92 1.85 -1.15 -22.70
CA THR A 92 1.38 -1.43 -21.34
C THR A 92 1.81 -0.34 -20.36
N GLU A 93 3.04 0.16 -20.45
CA GLU A 93 3.54 1.19 -19.55
C GLU A 93 2.78 2.52 -19.70
N GLN A 94 2.42 2.89 -20.94
CA GLN A 94 1.54 4.05 -21.21
C GLN A 94 0.18 3.89 -20.52
N VAL A 95 -0.37 2.68 -20.54
CA VAL A 95 -1.65 2.36 -19.88
C VAL A 95 -1.51 2.40 -18.38
N VAL A 96 -0.42 1.88 -17.80
CA VAL A 96 -0.14 1.94 -16.36
C VAL A 96 -0.09 3.41 -15.91
N ASP A 97 0.62 4.27 -16.63
CA ASP A 97 0.70 5.71 -16.33
C ASP A 97 -0.66 6.39 -16.44
N SER A 98 -1.37 6.14 -17.55
CA SER A 98 -2.69 6.73 -17.80
C SER A 98 -3.70 6.29 -16.74
N THR A 99 -3.67 5.02 -16.35
CA THR A 99 -4.51 4.45 -15.30
C THR A 99 -4.22 5.10 -13.96
N TYR A 100 -2.95 5.24 -13.58
CA TYR A 100 -2.57 5.93 -12.36
C TYR A 100 -2.98 7.41 -12.36
N ASN A 101 -2.75 8.13 -13.47
CA ASN A 101 -3.14 9.53 -13.62
C ASN A 101 -4.66 9.70 -13.52
N TRP A 102 -5.43 8.77 -14.07
CA TRP A 102 -6.88 8.78 -13.99
C TRP A 102 -7.37 8.50 -12.57
N PHE A 103 -6.86 7.45 -11.92
CA PHE A 103 -7.20 7.12 -10.52
C PHE A 103 -6.76 8.19 -9.53
N SER A 104 -5.67 8.91 -9.78
CA SER A 104 -5.21 10.03 -8.95
C SER A 104 -5.95 11.35 -9.21
N GLY A 105 -6.81 11.41 -10.24
CA GLY A 105 -7.53 12.63 -10.61
C GLY A 105 -6.66 13.66 -11.34
N LYS A 106 -5.50 13.27 -11.86
CA LYS A 106 -4.65 14.14 -12.70
C LYS A 106 -5.21 14.30 -14.12
N THR A 107 -5.99 13.33 -14.59
CA THR A 107 -6.72 13.39 -15.86
C THR A 107 -8.15 12.86 -15.69
N GLU A 108 -9.07 13.41 -16.49
CA GLU A 108 -10.45 12.92 -16.63
C GLU A 108 -10.58 11.86 -17.72
N THR A 109 -9.59 11.75 -18.61
CA THR A 109 -9.62 10.81 -19.73
C THR A 109 -9.34 9.40 -19.21
N ALA A 110 -10.27 8.48 -19.42
CA ALA A 110 -10.11 7.09 -19.04
C ALA A 110 -8.95 6.44 -19.83
N PRO A 111 -8.16 5.56 -19.20
CA PRO A 111 -7.08 4.87 -19.88
C PRO A 111 -7.61 3.96 -20.99
N THR A 112 -7.00 4.07 -22.18
CA THR A 112 -7.29 3.23 -23.33
C THR A 112 -5.99 2.67 -23.89
N ILE A 113 -6.01 1.42 -24.35
CA ILE A 113 -4.93 0.83 -25.13
C ILE A 113 -5.37 0.70 -26.59
N SER A 114 -4.53 1.09 -27.53
CA SER A 114 -4.84 1.03 -28.96
C SER A 114 -3.79 0.22 -29.70
N PHE A 115 -4.28 -0.66 -30.57
CA PHE A 115 -3.49 -1.53 -31.45
C PHE A 115 -3.74 -1.20 -32.93
N VAL A 116 -4.16 0.04 -33.22
CA VAL A 116 -4.46 0.51 -34.58
C VAL A 116 -3.25 0.38 -35.50
N ASP A 117 -2.04 0.54 -34.98
CA ASP A 117 -0.81 0.34 -35.75
C ASP A 117 -0.62 -1.13 -36.20
N LEU A 118 -1.01 -2.11 -35.37
CA LEU A 118 -1.03 -3.52 -35.78
C LEU A 118 -2.11 -3.78 -36.82
N LYS A 119 -3.29 -3.17 -36.64
CA LYS A 119 -4.39 -3.24 -37.63
C LYS A 119 -3.91 -2.77 -39.00
N ASP A 120 -3.28 -1.60 -39.06
CA ASP A 120 -2.83 -1.01 -40.31
C ASP A 120 -1.78 -1.91 -41.01
N LYS A 121 -0.86 -2.50 -40.25
CA LYS A 121 0.12 -3.48 -40.78
C LYS A 121 -0.55 -4.74 -41.32
N LEU A 122 -1.52 -5.30 -40.60
CA LEU A 122 -2.28 -6.49 -41.02
C LEU A 122 -3.07 -6.23 -42.32
N VAL A 123 -3.77 -5.10 -42.39
CA VAL A 123 -4.56 -4.72 -43.58
C VAL A 123 -3.66 -4.50 -44.79
N VAL A 124 -2.54 -3.79 -44.64
CA VAL A 124 -1.58 -3.59 -45.73
C VAL A 124 -1.00 -4.91 -46.23
N TYR A 125 -0.63 -5.81 -45.30
CA TYR A 125 -0.10 -7.13 -45.64
C TYR A 125 -1.12 -7.96 -46.43
N SER A 126 -2.35 -8.05 -45.92
CA SER A 126 -3.41 -8.86 -46.51
C SER A 126 -3.85 -8.35 -47.88
N ASN A 127 -3.97 -7.03 -48.05
CA ASN A 127 -4.30 -6.42 -49.34
C ASN A 127 -3.22 -6.67 -50.40
N THR A 128 -1.94 -6.72 -49.99
CA THR A 128 -0.82 -7.05 -50.90
C THR A 128 -0.90 -8.50 -51.40
N LYS A 129 -1.55 -9.38 -50.61
CA LYS A 129 -1.79 -10.78 -50.96
C LYS A 129 -3.11 -10.99 -51.71
N GLY A 130 -3.89 -9.92 -51.96
CA GLY A 130 -5.14 -9.98 -52.71
C GLY A 130 -6.34 -10.49 -51.91
N THR A 131 -6.21 -10.65 -50.59
CA THR A 131 -7.27 -11.15 -49.72
C THR A 131 -7.55 -10.12 -48.64
N PRO A 132 -8.66 -9.36 -48.68
CA PRO A 132 -9.01 -8.44 -47.61
C PRO A 132 -9.33 -9.22 -46.33
N LEU A 133 -8.92 -8.70 -45.17
CA LEU A 133 -9.23 -9.33 -43.88
C LEU A 133 -10.72 -9.14 -43.55
N PRO A 134 -11.40 -10.18 -43.02
CA PRO A 134 -12.75 -10.05 -42.47
C PRO A 134 -12.80 -9.03 -41.34
N GLU A 135 -13.93 -8.33 -41.20
CA GLU A 135 -14.10 -7.29 -40.18
C GLU A 135 -13.93 -7.87 -38.77
N GLU A 136 -14.31 -9.12 -38.54
CA GLU A 136 -14.17 -9.84 -37.28
C GLU A 136 -12.71 -9.94 -36.81
N VAL A 137 -11.77 -10.04 -37.75
CA VAL A 137 -10.33 -10.11 -37.46
C VAL A 137 -9.74 -8.73 -37.23
N ILE A 138 -10.24 -7.71 -37.93
CA ILE A 138 -9.75 -6.33 -37.86
C ILE A 138 -10.31 -5.59 -36.62
N LYS A 139 -11.56 -5.86 -36.25
CA LYS A 139 -12.31 -5.13 -35.22
C LYS A 139 -11.60 -5.08 -33.86
N PRO A 140 -11.04 -6.19 -33.32
CA PRO A 140 -10.31 -6.17 -32.05
C PRO A 140 -9.10 -5.21 -32.02
N PHE A 141 -8.51 -4.93 -33.19
CA PHE A 141 -7.37 -4.00 -33.31
C PHE A 141 -7.80 -2.57 -33.66
N SER A 142 -9.04 -2.38 -34.10
CA SER A 142 -9.58 -1.09 -34.54
C SER A 142 -10.08 -0.23 -33.39
N GLU A 143 -10.71 -0.87 -32.41
CA GLU A 143 -11.32 -0.19 -31.28
C GLU A 143 -10.32 -0.10 -30.13
N PRO A 144 -10.05 1.11 -29.60
CA PRO A 144 -9.28 1.23 -28.37
C PRO A 144 -9.98 0.45 -27.25
N VAL A 145 -9.25 -0.47 -26.63
CA VAL A 145 -9.77 -1.23 -25.49
C VAL A 145 -9.80 -0.29 -24.30
N LYS A 146 -11.02 0.02 -23.83
CA LYS A 146 -11.23 0.76 -22.59
C LYS A 146 -10.91 -0.18 -21.43
N ILE A 147 -9.84 0.12 -20.70
CA ILE A 147 -9.46 -0.66 -19.51
C ILE A 147 -10.51 -0.49 -18.40
N VAL A 148 -11.16 0.67 -18.39
CA VAL A 148 -12.10 1.09 -17.36
C VAL A 148 -13.26 1.82 -18.05
N ASN A 149 -14.50 1.56 -17.62
CA ASN A 149 -15.68 2.25 -18.14
C ASN A 149 -16.01 3.47 -17.25
N PRO A 150 -15.68 4.70 -17.66
CA PRO A 150 -15.83 5.89 -16.80
C PRO A 150 -17.28 6.21 -16.43
N ASP A 151 -18.23 5.71 -17.22
CA ASP A 151 -19.66 5.95 -17.00
C ASP A 151 -20.27 4.98 -15.97
N ASN A 152 -19.55 3.91 -15.62
CA ASN A 152 -19.98 2.97 -14.58
C ASN A 152 -19.83 3.59 -13.19
N GLU A 153 -20.91 3.59 -12.40
CA GLU A 153 -20.94 4.09 -11.02
C GLU A 153 -19.94 3.38 -10.08
N GLU A 154 -19.71 2.08 -10.26
CA GLU A 154 -18.69 1.33 -9.51
C GLU A 154 -17.29 1.87 -9.80
N THR A 155 -17.04 2.22 -11.06
CA THR A 155 -15.78 2.78 -11.52
C THR A 155 -15.55 4.20 -10.96
N LYS A 156 -16.58 5.06 -10.95
CA LYS A 156 -16.51 6.38 -10.32
C LYS A 156 -16.28 6.27 -8.81
N THR A 157 -16.95 5.31 -8.17
CA THR A 157 -16.78 5.01 -6.74
C THR A 157 -15.35 4.55 -6.46
N LEU A 158 -14.80 3.64 -7.28
CA LEU A 158 -13.42 3.18 -7.15
C LEU A 158 -12.42 4.32 -7.37
N ARG A 159 -12.68 5.22 -8.34
CA ARG A 159 -11.85 6.40 -8.58
C ARG A 159 -11.82 7.35 -7.38
N SER A 160 -12.99 7.74 -6.88
CA SER A 160 -13.10 8.62 -5.71
C SER A 160 -12.49 7.98 -4.46
N PHE A 161 -12.70 6.68 -4.26
CA PHE A 161 -12.06 5.92 -3.20
C PHE A 161 -10.54 5.92 -3.34
N SER A 162 -10.00 5.69 -4.54
CA SER A 162 -8.55 5.72 -4.81
C SER A 162 -7.95 7.10 -4.52
N GLN A 163 -8.59 8.19 -4.94
CA GLN A 163 -8.16 9.56 -4.64
C GLN A 163 -8.13 9.84 -3.14
N LEU A 164 -9.15 9.38 -2.40
CA LEU A 164 -9.18 9.47 -0.94
C LEU A 164 -8.06 8.64 -0.32
N PHE A 165 -7.87 7.42 -0.83
CA PHE A 165 -6.88 6.48 -0.36
C PHE A 165 -5.44 6.98 -0.55
N GLN A 166 -5.17 7.72 -1.62
CA GLN A 166 -3.87 8.38 -1.85
C GLN A 166 -3.55 9.47 -0.81
N LYS A 167 -4.57 10.16 -0.30
CA LYS A 167 -4.41 11.20 0.74
C LYS A 167 -4.42 10.61 2.15
N PHE A 168 -4.99 9.42 2.31
CA PHE A 168 -5.22 8.77 3.59
C PHE A 168 -3.95 8.61 4.45
N PRO A 169 -2.79 8.17 3.91
CA PRO A 169 -1.58 8.00 4.72
C PRO A 169 -1.13 9.29 5.38
N LEU A 170 -1.24 10.41 4.67
CA LEU A 170 -0.84 11.72 5.19
C LEU A 170 -1.80 12.18 6.29
N ILE A 171 -3.11 12.03 6.08
CA ILE A 171 -4.13 12.40 7.07
C ILE A 171 -3.98 11.53 8.31
N LEU A 172 -3.93 10.20 8.15
CA LEU A 172 -3.78 9.28 9.28
C LEU A 172 -2.44 9.46 9.99
N GLY A 173 -1.35 9.70 9.24
CA GLY A 173 -0.05 10.01 9.79
C GLY A 173 -0.05 11.27 10.65
N ALA A 174 -0.71 12.35 10.19
CA ALA A 174 -0.89 13.58 10.96
C ALA A 174 -1.72 13.33 12.24
N VAL A 175 -2.83 12.60 12.14
CA VAL A 175 -3.65 12.22 13.30
C VAL A 175 -2.86 11.40 14.30
N CYS A 176 -2.07 10.41 13.84
CA CYS A 176 -1.16 9.63 14.67
C CYS A 176 -0.13 10.53 15.38
N GLY A 177 0.46 11.49 14.67
CA GLY A 177 1.41 12.46 15.24
C GLY A 177 0.79 13.32 16.34
N VAL A 178 -0.41 13.84 16.10
CA VAL A 178 -1.17 14.63 17.10
C VAL A 178 -1.52 13.78 18.31
N LEU A 179 -1.99 12.55 18.11
CA LEU A 179 -2.29 11.63 19.22
C LEU A 179 -1.04 11.31 20.06
N LEU A 180 0.10 11.05 19.44
CA LEU A 180 1.37 10.84 20.15
C LEU A 180 1.78 12.08 20.94
N LEU A 181 1.62 13.29 20.37
CA LEU A 181 1.91 14.54 21.05
C LEU A 181 1.01 14.72 22.29
N ILE A 182 -0.29 14.44 22.17
CA ILE A 182 -1.23 14.50 23.30
C ILE A 182 -0.85 13.47 24.38
N ILE A 183 -0.55 12.22 24.01
CA ILE A 183 -0.09 11.18 24.95
C ILE A 183 1.17 11.64 25.70
N PHE A 184 2.11 12.27 24.99
CA PHE A 184 3.34 12.82 25.55
C PHE A 184 3.06 13.98 26.51
N LEU A 185 2.18 14.92 26.17
CA LEU A 185 1.82 16.06 27.02
C LEU A 185 1.07 15.64 28.30
N LEU A 186 0.29 14.56 28.24
CA LEU A 186 -0.46 14.04 29.38
C LEU A 186 0.38 13.25 30.40
N ALA A 187 1.64 12.92 30.09
CA ALA A 187 2.50 12.21 31.03
C ALA A 187 3.26 13.18 31.95
N GLU A 188 3.26 12.88 33.24
CA GLU A 188 3.94 13.68 34.27
C GLU A 188 5.39 13.24 34.42
N GLY A 189 6.31 14.16 34.18
CA GLY A 189 7.75 13.90 34.24
C GLY A 189 8.31 13.16 33.02
N LEU A 190 9.57 13.43 32.68
CA LEU A 190 10.21 12.92 31.46
C LEU A 190 10.26 11.37 31.42
N LYS A 191 10.48 10.72 32.58
CA LYS A 191 10.45 9.26 32.72
C LYS A 191 9.10 8.65 32.33
N SER A 192 8.00 9.24 32.79
CA SER A 192 6.65 8.77 32.43
C SER A 192 6.35 9.00 30.95
N LYS A 193 6.76 10.15 30.40
CA LYS A 193 6.61 10.49 28.98
C LYS A 193 7.28 9.45 28.09
N LEU A 194 8.55 9.15 28.35
CA LEU A 194 9.31 8.16 27.59
C LEU A 194 8.70 6.76 27.68
N ARG A 195 8.20 6.35 28.86
CA ARG A 195 7.50 5.05 29.02
C ARG A 195 6.21 4.97 28.23
N LYS A 196 5.38 6.02 28.26
CA LYS A 196 4.12 6.04 27.52
C LYS A 196 4.37 6.05 26.01
N VAL A 197 5.29 6.88 25.52
CA VAL A 197 5.65 6.91 24.10
C VAL A 197 6.22 5.55 23.67
N SER A 198 7.12 4.96 24.47
CA SER A 198 7.61 3.60 24.23
C SER A 198 6.46 2.59 24.09
N LEU A 199 5.50 2.58 25.03
CA LEU A 199 4.33 1.72 24.94
C LEU A 199 3.49 1.99 23.67
N ALA A 200 3.37 3.26 23.27
CA ALA A 200 2.61 3.68 22.10
C ALA A 200 3.23 3.16 20.80
N PHE A 201 4.55 3.02 20.73
CA PHE A 201 5.21 2.38 19.59
C PHE A 201 5.24 0.85 19.72
N PHE A 202 5.42 0.32 20.93
CA PHE A 202 5.57 -1.12 21.15
C PHE A 202 4.31 -1.90 20.77
N VAL A 203 3.14 -1.48 21.26
CA VAL A 203 1.89 -2.25 21.09
C VAL A 203 1.45 -2.32 19.62
N PRO A 204 1.33 -1.20 18.88
CA PRO A 204 1.01 -1.24 17.45
C PRO A 204 2.15 -1.83 16.62
N GLY A 205 3.41 -1.66 17.03
CA GLY A 205 4.56 -2.32 16.41
C GLY A 205 4.43 -3.84 16.47
N PHE A 206 4.18 -4.39 17.66
CA PHE A 206 4.01 -5.82 17.88
C PHE A 206 2.78 -6.38 17.16
N LEU A 207 1.63 -5.69 17.26
CA LEU A 207 0.39 -6.14 16.61
C LEU A 207 0.46 -5.99 15.09
N GLY A 208 1.13 -4.95 14.61
CA GLY A 208 1.48 -4.80 13.20
C GLY A 208 2.37 -5.93 12.70
N LEU A 209 3.36 -6.35 13.49
CA LEU A 209 4.19 -7.51 13.18
C LEU A 209 3.35 -8.80 13.09
N LEU A 210 2.40 -9.01 14.00
CA LEU A 210 1.47 -10.14 13.93
C LEU A 210 0.54 -10.07 12.70
N SER A 211 0.15 -8.87 12.29
CA SER A 211 -0.69 -8.66 11.09
C SER A 211 0.00 -9.03 9.78
N VAL A 212 1.32 -9.24 9.79
CA VAL A 212 2.07 -9.67 8.62
C VAL A 212 1.60 -11.05 8.13
N LEU A 213 1.29 -11.98 9.03
CA LEU A 213 0.82 -13.33 8.69
C LEU A 213 -0.49 -13.35 7.89
N PRO A 214 -1.59 -12.70 8.34
CA PRO A 214 -2.82 -12.66 7.55
C PRO A 214 -2.65 -11.91 6.23
N VAL A 215 -1.78 -10.89 6.16
CA VAL A 215 -1.46 -10.21 4.88
C VAL A 215 -0.78 -11.17 3.92
N MET A 216 0.21 -11.95 4.36
CA MET A 216 0.83 -12.99 3.53
C MET A 216 -0.19 -14.02 3.03
N PHE A 217 -1.10 -14.47 3.91
CA PHE A 217 -2.15 -15.41 3.55
C PHE A 217 -3.10 -14.82 2.48
N LEU A 218 -3.47 -13.55 2.62
CA LEU A 218 -4.30 -12.84 1.64
C LEU A 218 -3.60 -12.74 0.29
N PHE A 219 -2.30 -12.40 0.24
CA PHE A 219 -1.54 -12.40 -1.00
C PHE A 219 -1.41 -13.79 -1.63
N ALA A 220 -1.25 -14.85 -0.82
CA ALA A 220 -1.24 -16.22 -1.33
C ALA A 220 -2.59 -16.59 -1.98
N THR A 221 -3.70 -16.20 -1.35
CA THR A 221 -5.06 -16.38 -1.90
C THR A 221 -5.26 -15.61 -3.21
N ILE A 222 -4.85 -14.34 -3.26
CA ILE A 222 -4.93 -13.51 -4.48
C ILE A 222 -4.07 -14.12 -5.58
N THR A 223 -2.85 -14.56 -5.26
CA THR A 223 -1.95 -15.21 -6.22
C THR A 223 -2.60 -16.46 -6.79
N GLY A 224 -3.15 -17.33 -5.92
CA GLY A 224 -3.87 -18.52 -6.32
C GLY A 224 -5.01 -18.20 -7.28
N ALA A 225 -5.93 -17.33 -6.87
CA ALA A 225 -7.08 -16.92 -7.68
C ALA A 225 -6.68 -16.30 -9.03
N ALA A 226 -5.66 -15.44 -9.06
CA ALA A 226 -5.18 -14.81 -10.29
C ALA A 226 -4.54 -15.84 -11.24
N THR A 227 -3.84 -16.84 -10.70
CA THR A 227 -3.19 -17.88 -11.52
C THR A 227 -4.14 -19.00 -11.92
N ASP A 228 -5.22 -19.24 -11.18
CA ASP A 228 -6.19 -20.30 -11.46
C ASP A 228 -6.91 -20.09 -12.80
N GLY A 229 -7.21 -18.83 -13.14
CA GLY A 229 -7.81 -18.48 -14.43
C GLY A 229 -6.87 -18.60 -15.63
N LEU A 230 -5.56 -18.78 -15.39
CA LEU A 230 -4.54 -18.94 -16.43
C LEU A 230 -4.08 -20.40 -16.59
N LYS A 231 -4.77 -21.36 -15.94
CA LYS A 231 -4.47 -22.77 -16.09
C LYS A 231 -4.93 -23.27 -17.46
N GLY A 232 -3.99 -23.58 -18.34
CA GLY A 232 -4.27 -24.21 -19.62
C GLY A 232 -3.00 -24.38 -20.46
N PRO A 233 -3.04 -25.27 -21.47
CA PRO A 233 -1.94 -25.41 -22.42
C PRO A 233 -1.70 -24.09 -23.16
N GLY A 234 -0.46 -23.62 -23.19
CA GLY A 234 -0.06 -22.34 -23.81
C GLY A 234 0.02 -21.16 -22.85
N TRP A 235 -0.44 -21.33 -21.60
CA TRP A 235 -0.46 -20.29 -20.57
C TRP A 235 0.53 -20.53 -19.44
N GLU A 236 1.33 -21.60 -19.50
CA GLU A 236 2.24 -21.98 -18.40
C GLU A 236 3.29 -20.90 -18.15
N GLU A 237 3.86 -20.33 -19.23
CA GLU A 237 4.86 -19.26 -19.12
C GLU A 237 4.24 -17.98 -18.55
N LEU A 238 3.05 -17.58 -19.03
CA LEU A 238 2.33 -16.43 -18.50
C LEU A 238 1.95 -16.63 -17.04
N THR A 239 1.43 -17.80 -16.67
CA THR A 239 1.10 -18.15 -15.29
C THR A 239 2.32 -18.06 -14.40
N GLY A 240 3.48 -18.53 -14.87
CA GLY A 240 4.76 -18.41 -14.18
C GLY A 240 5.17 -16.96 -13.95
N SER A 241 5.07 -16.11 -14.98
CA SER A 241 5.36 -14.68 -14.88
C SER A 241 4.40 -13.93 -13.96
N VAL A 242 3.09 -14.16 -14.07
CA VAL A 242 2.07 -13.54 -13.20
C VAL A 242 2.27 -13.97 -11.74
N LYS A 243 2.53 -15.26 -11.50
CA LYS A 243 2.85 -15.76 -10.16
C LYS A 243 4.10 -15.09 -9.59
N THR A 244 5.14 -14.95 -10.40
CA THR A 244 6.39 -14.28 -10.02
C THR A 244 6.15 -12.81 -9.71
N LEU A 245 5.37 -12.12 -10.54
CA LEU A 245 4.97 -10.72 -10.35
C LEU A 245 4.26 -10.53 -9.00
N ILE A 246 3.18 -11.27 -8.76
CA ILE A 246 2.39 -11.11 -7.52
C ILE A 246 3.21 -11.54 -6.29
N SER A 247 4.02 -12.59 -6.40
CA SER A 247 4.89 -13.05 -5.31
C SER A 247 5.98 -12.05 -4.97
N ALA A 248 6.55 -11.38 -5.96
CA ALA A 248 7.54 -10.31 -5.76
C ALA A 248 6.91 -9.12 -5.02
N ILE A 249 5.70 -8.71 -5.42
CA ILE A 249 4.94 -7.64 -4.74
C ILE A 249 4.65 -8.03 -3.29
N SER A 250 4.14 -9.23 -3.05
CA SER A 250 3.87 -9.75 -1.70
C SER A 250 5.13 -9.76 -0.83
N THR A 251 6.25 -10.23 -1.38
CA THR A 251 7.54 -10.28 -0.67
C THR A 251 8.03 -8.88 -0.30
N ASP A 252 7.91 -7.91 -1.20
CA ASP A 252 8.33 -6.54 -0.92
C ASP A 252 7.42 -5.87 0.11
N VAL A 253 6.11 -6.12 0.06
CA VAL A 253 5.15 -5.68 1.10
C VAL A 253 5.57 -6.24 2.46
N PHE A 254 5.81 -7.55 2.54
CA PHE A 254 6.24 -8.23 3.75
C PHE A 254 7.53 -7.64 4.32
N LYS A 255 8.57 -7.49 3.50
CA LYS A 255 9.87 -6.92 3.91
C LYS A 255 9.69 -5.51 4.48
N ARG A 256 8.86 -4.67 3.86
CA ARG A 256 8.60 -3.31 4.35
C ARG A 256 7.78 -3.29 5.62
N MET A 257 6.77 -4.15 5.77
CA MET A 257 6.03 -4.27 7.03
C MET A 257 6.96 -4.69 8.17
N LEU A 258 7.81 -5.71 7.96
CA LEU A 258 8.80 -6.12 8.94
C LEU A 258 9.77 -4.99 9.30
N MET A 259 10.25 -4.24 8.31
CA MET A 259 11.15 -3.11 8.55
C MET A 259 10.48 -2.00 9.36
N ILE A 260 9.25 -1.61 8.99
CA ILE A 260 8.50 -0.54 9.67
C ILE A 260 8.14 -0.97 11.10
N TYR A 261 7.51 -2.13 11.27
CA TYR A 261 7.09 -2.59 12.59
C TYR A 261 8.27 -3.01 13.46
N GLY A 262 9.29 -3.65 12.89
CA GLY A 262 10.52 -3.99 13.59
C GLY A 262 11.26 -2.76 14.08
N SER A 263 11.40 -1.72 13.24
CA SER A 263 12.00 -0.45 13.66
C SER A 263 11.19 0.26 14.75
N ALA A 264 9.86 0.22 14.68
CA ALA A 264 8.99 0.76 15.73
C ALA A 264 9.18 0.04 17.08
N ILE A 265 9.30 -1.30 17.07
CA ILE A 265 9.57 -2.10 18.28
C ILE A 265 10.96 -1.78 18.84
N ILE A 266 11.99 -1.73 17.99
CA ILE A 266 13.36 -1.39 18.40
C ILE A 266 13.39 0.00 19.04
N LEU A 267 12.78 0.99 18.39
CA LEU A 267 12.66 2.35 18.93
C LEU A 267 11.93 2.35 20.28
N ALA A 268 10.85 1.58 20.40
CA ALA A 268 10.12 1.44 21.65
C ALA A 268 10.99 0.87 22.78
N ILE A 269 11.79 -0.17 22.51
CA ILE A 269 12.72 -0.77 23.48
C ILE A 269 13.78 0.25 23.91
N VAL A 270 14.39 0.95 22.96
CA VAL A 270 15.40 2.00 23.25
C VAL A 270 14.80 3.09 24.13
N LEU A 271 13.62 3.62 23.79
CA LEU A 271 12.92 4.63 24.59
C LEU A 271 12.58 4.11 25.99
N PHE A 272 12.21 2.84 26.11
CA PHE A 272 11.96 2.20 27.41
C PHE A 272 13.23 2.16 28.27
N ILE A 273 14.36 1.72 27.71
CA ILE A 273 15.66 1.64 28.41
C ILE A 273 16.09 3.04 28.86
N VAL A 274 16.04 4.04 27.97
CA VAL A 274 16.38 5.44 28.31
C VAL A 274 15.49 5.96 29.45
N SER A 275 14.21 5.59 29.48
CA SER A 275 13.31 5.98 30.57
C SER A 275 13.75 5.48 31.95
N ILE A 276 14.49 4.37 32.02
CA ILE A 276 14.99 3.81 33.29
C ILE A 276 16.06 4.74 33.88
N PHE A 277 16.97 5.24 33.04
CA PHE A 277 18.10 6.07 33.46
C PHE A 277 17.73 7.54 33.75
N VAL A 278 16.72 8.09 33.06
CA VAL A 278 16.35 9.53 33.15
C VAL A 278 15.73 9.94 34.50
N GLY A 279 15.38 9.01 35.39
CA GLY A 279 14.68 9.31 36.65
C GLY A 279 15.53 9.38 37.91
N ASN A 280 16.82 9.02 37.88
CA ASN A 280 17.60 8.85 39.12
C ASN A 280 18.19 10.14 39.71
N LYS A 281 18.15 11.28 39.00
CA LYS A 281 18.81 12.51 39.46
C LYS A 281 17.93 13.50 40.25
N ALA A 282 16.60 13.32 40.26
CA ALA A 282 15.68 14.34 40.77
C ALA A 282 15.19 14.13 42.22
N LYS A 283 15.74 13.15 42.95
CA LYS A 283 15.36 12.85 44.35
C LYS A 283 16.48 13.08 45.37
N GLU A 284 17.53 13.82 45.01
CA GLU A 284 18.26 14.55 46.04
C GLU A 284 17.39 15.74 46.44
N GLN A 285 16.42 15.49 47.33
CA GLN A 285 15.86 16.60 48.08
C GLN A 285 17.05 17.30 48.74
N PRO A 286 17.20 18.63 48.57
CA PRO A 286 18.20 19.36 49.33
C PRO A 286 17.95 19.01 50.78
N LYS A 287 18.93 18.35 51.40
CA LYS A 287 18.91 17.96 52.80
C LYS A 287 18.65 19.27 53.55
N VAL A 288 17.41 19.51 53.96
CA VAL A 288 17.05 20.71 54.72
C VAL A 288 17.90 20.61 55.96
N LEU A 289 18.95 21.44 56.04
CA LEU A 289 19.74 21.57 57.25
C LEU A 289 18.72 21.90 58.35
N PRO A 290 18.69 21.14 59.46
CA PRO A 290 17.84 21.50 60.58
C PRO A 290 18.23 22.92 60.97
N ILE A 291 17.34 23.88 60.69
CA ILE A 291 17.46 25.22 61.24
C ILE A 291 17.27 25.00 62.73
N ASP A 292 18.36 25.16 63.48
CA ASP A 292 18.37 25.19 64.95
C ASP A 292 17.21 26.05 65.42
N GLN A 293 16.12 25.42 65.84
CA GLN A 293 15.11 26.04 66.68
C GLN A 293 15.77 26.28 68.04
N LYS A 294 16.48 27.41 68.13
CA LYS A 294 16.97 27.96 69.38
C LYS A 294 15.74 28.20 70.26
N ALA A 295 15.60 27.35 71.27
CA ALA A 295 14.58 27.46 72.30
C ALA A 295 14.71 28.81 73.04
N GLU A 296 13.78 29.72 72.79
CA GLU A 296 13.53 30.85 73.69
C GLU A 296 12.47 30.40 74.70
N ALA A 297 12.94 30.05 75.89
CA ALA A 297 12.12 29.82 77.07
C ALA A 297 11.64 31.18 77.59
N THR A 298 10.35 31.50 77.44
CA THR A 298 9.71 32.56 78.22
C THR A 298 9.26 32.00 79.59
N PRO A 299 9.66 32.63 80.70
CA PRO A 299 9.24 32.27 82.05
C PRO A 299 7.81 32.78 82.34
N GLY A 300 7.19 32.15 83.32
CA GLY A 300 5.74 32.15 83.54
C GLY A 300 5.10 33.48 83.93
N PHE A 301 3.79 33.51 83.72
CA PHE A 301 2.87 34.40 84.40
C PHE A 301 1.67 33.58 84.87
N SER A 302 1.60 33.39 86.19
CA SER A 302 0.36 33.10 86.92
C SER A 302 0.01 34.39 87.66
N PRO A 303 -1.25 34.85 87.66
CA PRO A 303 -2.00 34.69 88.89
C PRO A 303 -3.51 34.39 88.72
N ALA A 304 -3.95 33.43 89.53
CA ALA A 304 -5.03 33.47 90.52
C ALA A 304 -6.36 34.26 90.26
N THR A 305 -7.45 33.55 90.64
CA THR A 305 -8.73 34.04 91.25
C THR A 305 -9.63 34.90 90.37
N GLN A 306 -10.96 34.84 90.37
CA GLN A 306 -11.99 34.46 91.35
C GLN A 306 -13.33 34.45 90.57
N GLY A 307 -14.38 33.78 91.07
CA GLY A 307 -15.76 34.18 90.68
C GLY A 307 -16.77 33.06 90.49
N THR A 308 -17.44 32.72 91.60
CA THR A 308 -18.77 32.11 91.69
C THR A 308 -19.85 32.87 90.90
N SER A 309 -20.82 32.17 90.31
CA SER A 309 -22.27 32.40 90.55
C SER A 309 -23.17 31.48 89.70
N THR A 310 -24.06 30.78 90.43
CA THR A 310 -25.40 30.24 90.09
C THR A 310 -25.53 29.23 88.96
#